data_AF-A0A8D9E563-F1
#
_entry.id   AF-A0A8D9E563-F1
#
_cell.length_a   1.000
_cell.length_b   1.000
_cell.length_c   1.000
_cell.angle_alpha   90.00
_cell.angle_beta   90.00
_cell.angle_gamma   90.00
#
_symmetry.space_group_name_H-M   'P 1'
#
loop_
_entity.id
_entity.type
_entity.pdbx_description
1 polymer ?
#
loop_
_entity_poly.entity_id
_entity_poly.type
_entity_poly.pdbx_seq_one_letter_code
_entity_poly.pdbx_strand_id
1 'polypeptide(L)'
;MDSEDRDSITKNQQDLESKTTRIGFDSAKQLTIIKNVNAVTLNNSENIDKIISHIGQYDKILGSIYNQTYKNFNLTLVEIENYIQGLLSLKNAESYIDAARINLSNFKEGLNMLFVGKITPDILPEKTFFKILSALETKLNNTLYLPYPVTQNKLFHFYSVTKSNIVPINGGLVLILEIPLFEDNSNYNLFEISTLPLFHPELNTFLVETSVPNFIAVNTDH
;
A
#
# COMPACT_ATOMS: atom_id res chain seq x y z
N MET A 1 -100.77 65.48 27.58
CA MET A 1 -100.17 64.21 27.13
C MET A 1 -101.27 63.51 26.39
N ASP A 2 -101.19 63.58 25.07
CA ASP A 2 -102.30 63.21 24.19
C ASP A 2 -102.31 61.69 23.99
N SER A 3 -103.44 61.13 23.55
CA SER A 3 -103.59 59.66 23.35
C SER A 3 -102.50 59.09 22.44
N GLU A 4 -102.09 59.85 21.43
CA GLU A 4 -101.04 59.48 20.47
C GLU A 4 -99.66 59.33 21.11
N ASP A 5 -99.35 60.14 22.13
CA ASP A 5 -98.07 60.04 22.87
C ASP A 5 -97.99 58.71 23.63
N ARG A 6 -99.11 58.28 24.23
CA ARG A 6 -99.19 57.01 24.97
C ARG A 6 -99.06 55.80 24.06
N ASP A 7 -99.68 55.85 22.88
CA ASP A 7 -99.61 54.76 21.90
C ASP A 7 -98.19 54.65 21.30
N SER A 8 -97.54 55.80 21.05
CA SER A 8 -96.14 55.85 20.59
C SER A 8 -95.16 55.28 21.62
N ILE A 9 -95.33 55.64 22.90
CA ILE A 9 -94.51 55.10 24.00
C ILE A 9 -94.69 53.58 24.13
N THR A 10 -95.94 53.10 24.06
CA THR A 10 -96.25 51.66 24.18
C THR A 10 -95.62 50.86 23.03
N LYS A 11 -95.70 51.38 21.79
CA LYS A 11 -95.07 50.77 20.63
C LYS A 11 -93.55 50.72 20.74
N ASN A 12 -92.92 51.80 21.22
CA ASN A 12 -91.48 51.84 21.44
C ASN A 12 -91.04 50.86 22.54
N GLN A 13 -91.85 50.71 23.60
CA GLN A 13 -91.57 49.74 24.65
C GLN A 13 -91.62 48.30 24.11
N GLN A 14 -92.65 47.95 23.33
CA GLN A 14 -92.75 46.62 22.71
C GLN A 14 -91.61 46.35 21.71
N ASP A 15 -91.21 47.35 20.92
CA ASP A 15 -90.06 47.25 20.01
C ASP A 15 -88.76 47.02 20.81
N LEU A 16 -88.55 47.76 21.89
CA LEU A 16 -87.40 47.58 22.80
C LEU A 16 -87.39 46.20 23.46
N GLU A 17 -88.54 45.70 23.93
CA GLU A 17 -88.66 44.36 24.52
C GLU A 17 -88.36 43.26 23.49
N SER A 18 -88.85 43.42 22.25
CA SER A 18 -88.59 42.48 21.16
C SER A 18 -87.10 42.47 20.75
N LYS A 19 -86.49 43.66 20.66
CA LYS A 19 -85.05 43.82 20.39
C LYS A 19 -84.20 43.24 21.51
N THR A 20 -84.58 43.48 22.77
CA THR A 20 -83.89 42.91 23.93
C THR A 20 -83.96 41.39 23.93
N THR A 21 -85.13 40.82 23.65
CA THR A 21 -85.32 39.37 23.56
C THR A 21 -84.47 38.77 22.44
N ARG A 22 -84.45 39.42 21.27
CA ARG A 22 -83.61 39.00 20.14
C ARG A 22 -82.12 39.08 20.48
N ILE A 23 -81.67 40.16 21.12
CA ILE A 23 -80.29 40.30 21.59
C ILE A 23 -79.94 39.17 22.56
N GLY A 24 -80.81 38.84 23.50
CA GLY A 24 -80.63 37.73 24.44
C GLY A 24 -80.47 36.37 23.72
N PHE A 25 -81.34 36.09 22.75
CA PHE A 25 -81.26 34.87 21.94
C PHE A 25 -79.98 34.81 21.09
N ASP A 26 -79.65 35.87 20.37
CA ASP A 26 -78.46 35.96 19.53
C ASP A 26 -77.18 35.82 20.37
N SER A 27 -77.15 36.41 21.58
CA SER A 27 -76.04 36.26 22.52
C SER A 27 -75.86 34.82 23.00
N ALA A 28 -76.96 34.12 23.31
CA ALA A 28 -76.90 32.71 23.72
C ALA A 28 -76.39 31.80 22.58
N LYS A 29 -76.81 32.07 21.34
CA LYS A 29 -76.32 31.37 20.15
C LYS A 29 -74.82 31.63 19.93
N GLN A 30 -74.39 32.89 20.03
CA GLN A 30 -72.98 33.25 19.92
C GLN A 30 -72.13 32.58 21.01
N LEU A 31 -72.62 32.54 22.25
CA LEU A 31 -71.93 31.85 23.35
C LEU A 31 -71.72 30.36 23.07
N THR A 32 -72.72 29.70 22.48
CA THR A 32 -72.62 28.28 22.09
C THR A 32 -71.59 28.09 20.98
N ILE A 33 -71.58 28.96 19.97
CA ILE A 33 -70.58 28.93 18.89
C ILE A 33 -69.18 29.11 19.47
N ILE A 34 -68.96 30.10 20.34
CA ILE A 34 -67.66 30.37 20.99
C ILE A 34 -67.19 29.16 21.79
N LYS A 35 -68.08 28.52 22.57
CA LYS A 35 -67.73 27.29 23.32
C LYS A 35 -67.28 26.16 22.40
N ASN A 36 -68.00 25.94 21.29
CA ASN A 36 -67.64 24.90 20.33
C ASN A 36 -66.30 25.20 19.62
N VAL A 37 -66.09 26.44 19.21
CA VAL A 37 -64.83 26.88 18.60
C VAL A 37 -63.66 26.71 19.56
N ASN A 38 -63.85 27.05 20.83
CA ASN A 38 -62.82 26.87 21.86
C ASN A 38 -62.49 25.39 22.09
N ALA A 39 -63.50 24.51 22.19
CA ALA A 39 -63.29 23.08 22.35
C ALA A 39 -62.52 22.45 21.17
N VAL A 40 -62.88 22.83 19.93
CA VAL A 40 -62.17 22.38 18.72
C VAL A 40 -60.75 22.91 18.69
N THR A 41 -60.54 24.20 19.01
CA THR A 41 -59.22 24.82 19.06
C THR A 41 -58.31 24.11 20.07
N LEU A 42 -58.84 23.77 21.25
CA LEU A 42 -58.09 23.10 22.30
C LEU A 42 -57.69 21.67 21.87
N ASN A 43 -58.63 20.90 21.33
CA ASN A 43 -58.35 19.57 20.78
C ASN A 43 -57.32 19.61 19.62
N ASN A 44 -57.40 20.62 18.76
CA ASN A 44 -56.42 20.80 17.68
C ASN A 44 -55.03 21.14 18.24
N SER A 45 -54.94 21.97 19.29
CA SER A 45 -53.66 22.26 19.95
C SER A 45 -53.00 21.00 20.49
N GLU A 46 -53.75 20.14 21.19
CA GLU A 46 -53.22 18.87 21.71
C GLU A 46 -52.73 17.94 20.59
N ASN A 47 -53.43 17.90 19.46
CA ASN A 47 -53.01 17.11 18.30
C ASN A 47 -51.75 17.68 17.65
N ILE A 48 -51.63 19.02 17.56
CA ILE A 48 -50.42 19.68 17.08
C ILE A 48 -49.23 19.35 17.98
N ASP A 49 -49.39 19.39 19.31
CA ASP A 49 -48.32 19.06 20.25
C ASP A 49 -47.84 17.60 20.09
N LYS A 50 -48.77 16.66 19.86
CA LYS A 50 -48.43 15.27 19.54
C LYS A 50 -47.65 15.17 18.23
N ILE A 51 -48.06 15.90 17.20
CA ILE A 51 -47.36 15.93 15.91
C ILE A 51 -45.94 16.48 16.09
N ILE A 52 -45.78 17.60 16.79
CA ILE A 52 -44.46 18.19 17.08
C ILE A 52 -43.57 17.21 17.84
N SER A 53 -44.12 16.50 18.83
CA SER A 53 -43.40 15.47 19.56
C SER A 53 -42.92 14.34 18.65
N HIS A 54 -43.79 13.82 17.78
CA HIS A 54 -43.40 12.78 16.82
C HIS A 54 -42.35 13.27 15.82
N ILE A 55 -42.46 14.49 15.30
CA ILE A 55 -41.46 15.09 14.42
C ILE A 55 -40.11 15.17 15.13
N GLY A 56 -40.07 15.63 16.38
CA GLY A 56 -38.84 15.70 17.17
C GLY A 56 -38.23 14.33 17.48
N GLN A 57 -39.04 13.28 17.60
CA GLN A 57 -38.55 11.90 17.73
C GLN A 57 -37.96 11.38 16.42
N TYR A 58 -38.64 11.60 15.29
CA TYR A 58 -38.15 11.18 13.98
C TYR A 58 -36.85 11.89 13.60
N ASP A 59 -36.71 13.18 13.90
CA ASP A 59 -35.46 13.93 13.66
C ASP A 59 -34.27 13.31 14.41
N LYS A 60 -34.46 12.96 15.68
CA LYS A 60 -33.43 12.25 16.48
C LYS A 60 -33.07 10.88 15.90
N ILE A 61 -34.07 10.11 15.46
CA ILE A 61 -33.85 8.80 14.83
C ILE A 61 -33.05 8.95 13.54
N LEU A 62 -33.44 9.90 12.67
CA LEU A 62 -32.73 10.18 11.42
C LEU A 62 -31.29 10.62 11.68
N GLY A 63 -31.05 11.50 12.65
CA GLY A 63 -29.70 11.90 13.06
C GLY A 63 -28.86 10.71 13.53
N SER A 64 -29.44 9.79 14.31
CA SER A 64 -28.76 8.56 14.73
C SER A 64 -28.41 7.64 13.57
N ILE A 65 -29.37 7.40 12.66
CA ILE A 65 -29.16 6.56 11.47
C ILE A 65 -28.08 7.16 10.57
N TYR A 66 -28.11 8.47 10.36
CA TYR A 66 -27.10 9.17 9.57
C TYR A 66 -25.69 8.99 10.16
N ASN A 67 -25.53 9.27 11.46
CA ASN A 67 -24.24 9.14 12.14
C ASN A 67 -23.72 7.70 12.14
N GLN A 68 -24.60 6.72 12.36
CA GLN A 68 -24.23 5.31 12.33
C GLN A 68 -23.82 4.86 10.93
N THR A 69 -24.57 5.26 9.91
CA THR A 69 -24.28 4.93 8.51
C THR A 69 -22.95 5.53 8.07
N TYR A 70 -22.72 6.81 8.40
CA TYR A 70 -21.47 7.49 8.09
C TYR A 70 -20.27 6.82 8.77
N LYS A 71 -20.40 6.48 10.07
CA LYS A 71 -19.35 5.77 10.80
C LYS A 71 -19.07 4.39 10.21
N ASN A 72 -20.11 3.62 9.91
CA ASN A 72 -19.96 2.29 9.32
C ASN A 72 -19.29 2.36 7.94
N PHE A 73 -19.70 3.31 7.10
CA PHE A 73 -19.10 3.51 5.78
C PHE A 73 -17.59 3.80 5.88
N ASN A 74 -17.19 4.71 6.77
CA ASN A 74 -15.78 5.02 6.97
C ASN A 74 -14.97 3.82 7.50
N LEU A 75 -15.54 3.03 8.42
CA LEU A 75 -14.89 1.80 8.89
C LEU A 75 -14.68 0.80 7.75
N THR A 76 -15.72 0.57 6.94
CA THR A 76 -15.62 -0.31 5.76
C THR A 76 -14.60 0.18 4.75
N LEU A 77 -14.48 1.49 4.52
CA LEU A 77 -13.44 2.05 3.65
C LEU A 77 -12.04 1.73 4.16
N VAL A 78 -11.78 1.93 5.45
CA VAL A 78 -10.48 1.62 6.07
C VAL A 78 -10.16 0.12 5.97
N GLU A 79 -11.15 -0.75 6.16
CA GLU A 79 -10.97 -2.19 6.00
C GLU A 79 -10.62 -2.58 4.56
N ILE A 80 -11.28 -1.99 3.57
CA ILE A 80 -10.99 -2.20 2.14
C ILE A 80 -9.57 -1.71 1.80
N GLU A 81 -9.17 -0.54 2.27
CA GLU A 81 -7.82 -0.01 2.05
C GLU A 81 -6.75 -0.97 2.63
N ASN A 82 -6.94 -1.43 3.86
CA ASN A 82 -6.04 -2.40 4.49
C ASN A 82 -5.97 -3.72 3.70
N TYR A 83 -7.11 -4.21 3.22
CA TYR A 83 -7.17 -5.41 2.40
C TYR A 83 -6.38 -5.25 1.09
N ILE A 84 -6.55 -4.13 0.39
CA ILE A 84 -5.80 -3.82 -0.84
C ILE A 84 -4.30 -3.75 -0.57
N GLN A 85 -3.86 -3.09 0.51
CA GLN A 85 -2.46 -3.03 0.89
C GLN A 85 -1.87 -4.42 1.21
N GLY A 86 -2.66 -5.27 1.88
CA GLY A 86 -2.31 -6.66 2.11
C GLY A 86 -2.09 -7.44 0.82
N LEU A 87 -3.00 -7.32 -0.16
CA LEU A 87 -2.87 -7.97 -1.47
C LEU A 87 -1.63 -7.50 -2.24
N LEU A 88 -1.35 -6.20 -2.24
CA LEU A 88 -0.15 -5.65 -2.88
C LEU A 88 1.14 -6.19 -2.23
N SER A 89 1.16 -6.26 -0.91
CA SER A 89 2.29 -6.83 -0.16
C SER A 89 2.51 -8.30 -0.51
N LEU A 90 1.42 -9.07 -0.64
CA LEU A 90 1.48 -10.48 -1.03
C LEU A 90 2.05 -10.67 -2.44
N LYS A 91 1.60 -9.84 -3.40
CA LYS A 91 2.10 -9.85 -4.78
C LYS A 91 3.60 -9.52 -4.86
N ASN A 92 4.05 -8.56 -4.05
CA ASN A 92 5.47 -8.24 -3.97
C ASN A 92 6.28 -9.42 -3.40
N ALA A 93 5.77 -10.08 -2.35
CA ALA A 93 6.39 -11.27 -1.79
C ALA A 93 6.51 -12.41 -2.82
N GLU A 94 5.47 -12.65 -3.61
CA GLU A 94 5.51 -13.62 -4.72
C GLU A 94 6.59 -13.27 -5.74
N SER A 95 6.68 -12.00 -6.16
CA SER A 95 7.73 -11.55 -7.08
C SER A 95 9.14 -11.75 -6.51
N TYR A 96 9.34 -11.55 -5.21
CA TYR A 96 10.64 -11.81 -4.58
C TYR A 96 10.98 -13.30 -4.53
N ILE A 97 9.99 -14.16 -4.28
CA ILE A 97 10.17 -15.62 -4.29
C ILE A 97 10.55 -16.09 -5.70
N ASP A 98 9.90 -15.58 -6.74
CA ASP A 98 10.22 -15.96 -8.12
C ASP A 98 11.61 -15.46 -8.53
N ALA A 99 11.98 -14.24 -8.16
CA ALA A 99 13.34 -13.75 -8.36
C ALA A 99 14.38 -14.63 -7.63
N ALA A 100 14.09 -15.05 -6.39
CA ALA A 100 14.96 -15.94 -5.64
C ALA A 100 15.09 -17.33 -6.30
N ARG A 101 14.00 -17.88 -6.87
CA ARG A 101 14.03 -19.14 -7.62
C ARG A 101 14.88 -19.04 -8.87
N ILE A 102 14.75 -17.95 -9.63
CA ILE A 102 15.58 -17.70 -10.81
C ILE A 102 17.05 -17.60 -10.40
N ASN A 103 17.36 -16.79 -9.38
CA ASN A 103 18.73 -16.64 -8.87
C ASN A 103 19.33 -17.98 -8.40
N LEU A 104 18.54 -18.82 -7.72
CA LEU A 104 18.97 -20.15 -7.31
C LEU A 104 19.24 -21.07 -8.50
N SER A 105 18.39 -21.02 -9.53
CA SER A 105 18.59 -21.78 -10.76
C SER A 105 19.87 -21.36 -11.47
N ASN A 106 20.07 -20.05 -11.66
CA ASN A 106 21.26 -19.48 -12.27
C ASN A 106 22.53 -19.83 -11.48
N PHE A 107 22.47 -19.72 -10.15
CA PHE A 107 23.58 -20.08 -9.28
C PHE A 107 23.93 -21.57 -9.41
N LYS A 108 22.92 -22.46 -9.44
CA LYS A 108 23.12 -23.90 -9.66
C LYS A 108 23.76 -24.19 -11.02
N GLU A 109 23.30 -23.52 -12.07
CA GLU A 109 23.90 -23.63 -13.41
C GLU A 109 25.34 -23.14 -13.42
N GLY A 110 25.62 -22.00 -12.79
CA GLY A 110 26.96 -21.47 -12.58
C GLY A 110 27.88 -22.45 -11.85
N LEU A 111 27.41 -23.11 -10.79
CA LEU A 111 28.18 -24.15 -10.09
C LEU A 111 28.48 -25.35 -11.00
N ASN A 112 27.51 -25.79 -11.81
CA ASN A 112 27.75 -26.85 -12.81
C ASN A 112 28.81 -26.45 -13.84
N MET A 113 28.81 -25.18 -14.25
CA MET A 113 29.81 -24.65 -15.18
C MET A 113 31.20 -24.63 -14.54
N LEU A 114 31.31 -24.27 -13.26
CA LEU A 114 32.57 -24.36 -12.53
C LEU A 114 33.11 -25.78 -12.45
N PHE A 115 32.24 -26.80 -12.30
CA PHE A 115 32.68 -28.21 -12.30
C PHE A 115 33.30 -28.65 -13.63
N VAL A 116 32.90 -28.03 -14.75
CA VAL A 116 33.53 -28.27 -16.07
C VAL A 116 34.66 -27.28 -16.37
N GLY A 117 35.12 -26.56 -15.35
CA GLY A 117 36.25 -25.64 -15.42
C GLY A 117 35.94 -24.28 -16.06
N LYS A 118 34.67 -23.90 -16.18
CA LYS A 118 34.24 -22.62 -16.80
C LYS A 118 33.65 -21.69 -15.76
N ILE A 119 33.98 -20.40 -15.88
CA ILE A 119 33.40 -19.35 -15.05
C ILE A 119 32.23 -18.67 -15.78
N THR A 120 31.16 -18.31 -15.05
CA THR A 120 30.00 -17.60 -15.60
C THR A 120 29.73 -16.30 -14.81
N PRO A 121 28.99 -15.34 -15.40
CA PRO A 121 28.57 -14.13 -14.71
C PRO A 121 27.73 -14.39 -13.44
N ASP A 122 27.05 -15.53 -13.36
CA ASP A 122 26.24 -15.91 -12.19
C ASP A 122 27.09 -16.26 -10.96
N ILE A 123 28.34 -16.68 -11.17
CA ILE A 123 29.30 -16.99 -10.09
C ILE A 123 30.21 -15.80 -9.81
N LEU A 124 30.78 -15.23 -10.87
CA LEU A 124 31.65 -14.06 -10.77
C LEU A 124 30.99 -12.94 -11.57
N PRO A 125 30.27 -12.00 -10.92
CA PRO A 125 29.56 -10.95 -11.62
C PRO A 125 30.48 -10.07 -12.46
N GLU A 126 29.97 -9.57 -13.59
CA GLU A 126 30.73 -8.79 -14.56
C GLU A 126 31.48 -7.60 -13.95
N LYS A 127 30.80 -6.86 -13.06
CA LYS A 127 31.40 -5.71 -12.38
C LYS A 127 32.60 -6.12 -11.52
N THR A 128 32.55 -7.28 -10.89
CA THR A 128 33.64 -7.82 -10.07
C THR A 128 34.75 -8.33 -10.98
N PHE A 129 34.42 -9.08 -12.02
CA PHE A 129 35.42 -9.61 -12.95
C PHE A 129 36.18 -8.50 -13.67
N PHE A 130 35.47 -7.46 -14.13
CA PHE A 130 36.07 -6.28 -14.72
C PHE A 130 37.07 -5.61 -13.77
N LYS A 131 36.72 -5.44 -12.49
CA LYS A 131 37.65 -4.89 -11.48
C LYS A 131 38.90 -5.75 -11.31
N ILE A 132 38.75 -7.08 -11.28
CA ILE A 132 39.88 -8.02 -11.21
C ILE A 132 40.77 -7.82 -12.43
N LEU A 133 40.22 -7.88 -13.64
CA LEU A 133 40.97 -7.73 -14.88
C LEU A 133 41.67 -6.36 -15.00
N SER A 134 41.00 -5.27 -14.62
CA SER A 134 41.61 -3.94 -14.63
C SER A 134 42.75 -3.83 -13.62
N ALA A 135 42.58 -4.39 -12.42
CA ALA A 135 43.64 -4.41 -11.42
C ALA A 135 44.85 -5.25 -11.90
N LEU A 136 44.59 -6.35 -12.61
CA LEU A 136 45.63 -7.17 -13.23
C LEU A 136 46.35 -6.41 -14.34
N GLU A 137 45.63 -5.80 -15.27
CA GLU A 137 46.20 -5.00 -16.37
C GLU A 137 47.16 -3.91 -15.86
N THR A 138 46.84 -3.24 -14.75
CA THR A 138 47.72 -2.23 -14.14
C THR A 138 48.99 -2.79 -13.50
N LYS A 139 49.02 -4.09 -13.18
CA LYS A 139 50.16 -4.77 -12.53
C LYS A 139 51.05 -5.51 -13.52
N LEU A 140 50.59 -5.74 -14.76
CA LEU A 140 51.39 -6.37 -15.79
C LEU A 140 52.52 -5.44 -16.22
N ASN A 141 53.67 -6.02 -16.55
CA ASN A 141 54.80 -5.30 -17.13
C ASN A 141 54.55 -5.06 -18.63
N ASN A 142 55.41 -4.28 -19.29
CA ASN A 142 55.24 -3.95 -20.70
C ASN A 142 55.40 -5.13 -21.67
N THR A 143 55.79 -6.32 -21.19
CA THR A 143 56.01 -7.50 -22.04
C THR A 143 54.85 -8.50 -21.98
N LEU A 144 54.10 -8.54 -20.87
CA LEU A 144 52.92 -9.39 -20.71
C LEU A 144 51.63 -8.61 -20.96
N TYR A 145 50.73 -9.18 -21.77
CA TYR A 145 49.43 -8.59 -22.04
C TYR A 145 48.29 -9.62 -21.98
N LEU A 146 47.10 -9.11 -21.67
CA LEU A 146 45.85 -9.90 -21.69
C LEU A 146 45.40 -10.16 -23.14
N PRO A 147 44.69 -11.28 -23.43
CA PRO A 147 44.23 -11.64 -24.77
C PRO A 147 43.33 -10.59 -25.44
N TYR A 148 42.66 -9.78 -24.62
CA TYR A 148 41.71 -8.76 -25.07
C TYR A 148 41.89 -7.48 -24.24
N PRO A 149 41.52 -6.30 -24.79
CA PRO A 149 41.46 -5.08 -24.00
C PRO A 149 40.42 -5.18 -22.89
N VAL A 150 40.75 -4.72 -21.68
CA VAL A 150 39.83 -4.75 -20.52
C VAL A 150 38.77 -3.66 -20.67
N THR A 151 37.68 -4.01 -21.35
CA THR A 151 36.51 -3.15 -21.57
C THR A 151 35.22 -3.92 -21.30
N GLN A 152 34.15 -3.22 -20.90
CA GLN A 152 32.85 -3.87 -20.63
C GLN A 152 32.37 -4.71 -21.82
N ASN A 153 32.50 -4.19 -23.04
CA ASN A 153 32.06 -4.87 -24.26
C ASN A 153 32.88 -6.12 -24.62
N LYS A 154 34.04 -6.33 -24.00
CA LYS A 154 34.93 -7.48 -24.26
C LYS A 154 34.96 -8.48 -23.10
N LEU A 155 34.22 -8.22 -22.03
CA LEU A 155 34.23 -9.07 -20.84
C LEU A 155 33.75 -10.50 -21.13
N PHE A 156 32.79 -10.67 -22.04
CA PHE A 156 32.29 -11.99 -22.45
C PHE A 156 33.41 -12.88 -23.06
N HIS A 157 34.40 -12.29 -23.74
CA HIS A 157 35.52 -13.04 -24.27
C HIS A 157 36.41 -13.57 -23.14
N PHE A 158 36.60 -12.80 -22.06
CA PHE A 158 37.34 -13.26 -20.90
C PHE A 158 36.66 -14.47 -20.24
N TYR A 159 35.33 -14.47 -20.06
CA TYR A 159 34.63 -15.67 -19.56
C TYR A 159 34.82 -16.90 -20.46
N SER A 160 35.06 -16.71 -21.76
CA SER A 160 35.25 -17.82 -22.70
C SER A 160 36.65 -18.43 -22.65
N VAL A 161 37.67 -17.66 -22.27
CA VAL A 161 39.09 -18.09 -22.27
C VAL A 161 39.62 -18.37 -20.86
N THR A 162 39.04 -17.75 -19.84
CA THR A 162 39.41 -17.98 -18.44
C THR A 162 38.89 -19.34 -17.99
N LYS A 163 39.81 -20.19 -17.50
CA LYS A 163 39.43 -21.43 -16.84
C LYS A 163 39.26 -21.18 -15.35
N SER A 164 38.54 -22.07 -14.70
CA SER A 164 38.34 -22.03 -13.26
C SER A 164 38.57 -23.40 -12.65
N ASN A 165 39.10 -23.41 -11.44
CA ASN A 165 39.18 -24.60 -10.61
C ASN A 165 38.59 -24.27 -9.24
N ILE A 166 37.86 -25.21 -8.65
CA ILE A 166 37.40 -25.09 -7.27
C ILE A 166 38.19 -26.06 -6.41
N VAL A 167 38.72 -25.56 -5.30
CA VAL A 167 39.38 -26.36 -4.29
C VAL A 167 38.62 -26.20 -2.96
N PRO A 168 38.15 -27.30 -2.35
CA PRO A 168 37.61 -27.23 -1.01
C PRO A 168 38.73 -26.99 0.01
N ILE A 169 38.49 -26.08 0.94
CA ILE A 169 39.37 -25.82 2.08
C ILE A 169 38.58 -26.00 3.39
N ASN A 170 39.27 -26.09 4.53
CA ASN A 170 38.60 -26.13 5.83
C ASN A 170 37.75 -24.87 6.01
N GLY A 171 36.43 -25.02 5.97
CA GLY A 171 35.48 -23.92 6.13
C GLY A 171 35.21 -23.10 4.88
N GLY A 172 35.58 -23.57 3.66
CA GLY A 172 35.47 -22.74 2.45
C GLY A 172 35.52 -23.50 1.11
N LEU A 173 35.11 -22.79 0.06
CA LEU A 173 35.48 -23.10 -1.31
C LEU A 173 36.37 -21.98 -1.84
N VAL A 174 37.50 -22.37 -2.44
CA VAL A 174 38.42 -21.46 -3.10
C VAL A 174 38.24 -21.62 -4.60
N LEU A 175 37.89 -20.52 -5.26
CA LEU A 175 37.87 -20.39 -6.71
C LEU A 175 39.24 -19.91 -7.19
N ILE A 176 39.87 -20.69 -8.06
CA ILE A 176 41.11 -20.33 -8.73
C ILE A 176 40.77 -20.02 -10.19
N LEU A 177 40.99 -18.77 -10.60
CA LEU A 177 40.83 -18.33 -11.98
C LEU A 177 42.16 -18.44 -12.71
N GLU A 178 42.18 -19.11 -13.85
CA GLU A 178 43.33 -19.22 -14.75
C GLU A 178 43.08 -18.29 -15.94
N ILE A 179 43.76 -17.16 -15.93
CA ILE A 179 43.63 -16.12 -16.96
C ILE A 179 44.86 -16.23 -17.88
N PRO A 180 44.68 -16.47 -19.18
CA PRO A 180 45.81 -16.53 -20.10
C PRO A 180 46.45 -15.15 -20.28
N LEU A 181 47.77 -15.12 -20.33
CA LEU A 181 48.62 -13.98 -20.63
C LEU A 181 49.54 -14.33 -21.80
N PHE A 182 49.92 -13.32 -22.56
CA PHE A 182 50.74 -13.46 -23.76
C PHE A 182 51.96 -12.54 -23.68
N GLU A 183 53.09 -13.01 -24.19
CA GLU A 183 54.32 -12.24 -24.43
C GLU A 183 54.91 -12.76 -25.73
N ASP A 184 54.92 -11.95 -26.80
CA ASP A 184 55.42 -12.19 -28.16
C ASP A 184 55.30 -13.62 -28.75
N ASN A 185 55.96 -14.64 -28.16
CA ASN A 185 55.96 -16.05 -28.58
C ASN A 185 55.67 -17.07 -27.45
N SER A 186 55.31 -16.61 -26.24
CA SER A 186 55.10 -17.43 -25.05
C SER A 186 53.71 -17.19 -24.47
N ASN A 187 53.10 -18.28 -23.98
CA ASN A 187 51.83 -18.23 -23.26
C ASN A 187 52.09 -18.49 -21.78
N TYR A 188 51.41 -17.71 -20.95
CA TYR A 188 51.49 -17.84 -19.51
C TYR A 188 50.09 -17.93 -18.94
N ASN A 189 49.96 -18.62 -17.81
CA ASN A 189 48.71 -18.67 -17.07
C ASN A 189 48.86 -17.92 -15.75
N LEU A 190 48.00 -16.93 -15.56
CA LEU A 190 47.87 -16.16 -14.34
C LEU A 190 46.80 -16.79 -13.47
N PHE A 191 47.18 -17.16 -12.25
CA PHE A 191 46.22 -17.65 -11.26
C PHE A 191 45.77 -16.50 -10.35
N GLU A 192 44.46 -16.30 -10.21
CA GLU A 192 43.86 -15.42 -9.19
C GLU A 192 43.01 -16.28 -8.25
N ILE A 193 43.23 -16.15 -6.96
CA ILE A 193 42.53 -16.93 -5.93
C ILE A 193 41.45 -16.06 -5.29
N SER A 194 40.21 -16.55 -5.25
CA SER A 194 39.05 -15.90 -4.64
C SER A 194 38.30 -16.87 -3.75
N THR A 195 37.92 -16.46 -2.54
CA THR A 195 37.08 -17.28 -1.65
C THR A 195 35.61 -17.04 -1.95
N LEU A 196 34.84 -18.13 -2.05
CA LEU A 196 33.39 -18.05 -2.19
C LEU A 196 32.74 -17.97 -0.80
N PRO A 197 31.69 -17.14 -0.62
CA PRO A 197 30.98 -17.05 0.64
C PRO A 197 30.30 -18.38 0.99
N LEU A 198 30.46 -18.83 2.24
CA LEU A 198 29.74 -19.99 2.78
C LEU A 198 28.77 -19.58 3.88
N PHE A 199 27.59 -20.21 3.89
CA PHE A 199 26.59 -19.98 4.92
C PHE A 199 26.97 -20.69 6.23
N HIS A 200 27.01 -19.95 7.33
CA HIS A 200 27.26 -20.49 8.67
C HIS A 200 25.92 -20.67 9.42
N PRO A 201 25.45 -21.92 9.65
CA PRO A 201 24.11 -22.17 10.20
C PRO A 201 23.87 -21.57 11.58
N GLU A 202 24.86 -21.60 12.46
CA GLU A 202 24.73 -21.12 13.84
C GLU A 202 24.68 -19.59 13.95
N LEU A 203 25.30 -18.89 12.99
CA LEU A 203 25.38 -17.43 12.98
C LEU A 203 24.34 -16.80 12.05
N ASN A 204 23.62 -17.62 11.28
CA ASN A 204 22.65 -17.21 10.27
C ASN A 204 23.19 -16.12 9.32
N THR A 205 24.45 -16.27 8.89
CA THR A 205 25.14 -15.29 8.04
C THR A 205 26.09 -15.98 7.06
N PHE A 206 26.42 -15.31 5.97
CA PHE A 206 27.46 -15.75 5.03
C PHE A 206 28.83 -15.24 5.48
N LEU A 207 29.79 -16.14 5.58
CA LEU A 207 31.18 -15.84 5.93
C LEU A 207 32.05 -15.93 4.68
N VAL A 208 33.00 -15.01 4.57
CA VAL A 208 34.07 -15.04 3.56
C VAL A 208 35.38 -15.21 4.30
N GLU A 209 36.08 -16.31 4.03
CA GLU A 209 37.40 -16.57 4.57
C GLU A 209 38.40 -15.56 3.95
N THR A 210 38.98 -14.68 4.76
CA THR A 210 39.95 -13.65 4.30
C THR A 210 41.40 -14.07 4.49
N SER A 211 41.64 -15.26 5.04
CA SER A 211 42.99 -15.75 5.35
C SER A 211 43.76 -16.28 4.13
N VAL A 212 43.07 -16.47 3.00
CA VAL A 212 43.69 -16.93 1.75
C VAL A 212 44.33 -15.73 1.02
N PRO A 213 45.65 -15.71 0.82
CA PRO A 213 46.31 -14.61 0.12
C PRO A 213 45.96 -14.60 -1.37
N ASN A 214 45.78 -13.42 -1.96
CA ASN A 214 45.73 -13.26 -3.42
C ASN A 214 47.14 -13.52 -3.99
N PHE A 215 47.39 -14.74 -4.44
CA PHE A 215 48.62 -15.07 -5.13
C PHE A 215 48.44 -14.89 -6.62
N ILE A 216 49.29 -14.07 -7.22
CA ILE A 216 49.52 -14.03 -8.67
C ILE A 216 50.70 -14.98 -8.91
N ALA A 217 50.43 -16.15 -9.48
CA ALA A 217 51.46 -17.04 -9.98
C ALA A 217 51.41 -17.04 -11.51
N VAL A 218 52.57 -16.93 -12.14
CA VAL A 218 52.76 -16.99 -13.58
C VAL A 218 53.44 -18.33 -13.87
N ASN A 219 52.74 -19.26 -14.51
CA ASN A 219 53.36 -20.48 -15.00
C ASN A 219 53.71 -20.33 -16.49
N THR A 220 54.97 -20.62 -16.84
CA THR A 220 55.38 -20.88 -18.23
C THR A 220 55.00 -22.31 -18.54
N ASP A 221 54.12 -22.54 -19.51
CA ASP A 221 53.99 -23.90 -20.04
C ASP A 221 55.32 -24.28 -20.74
N HIS A 222 55.90 -25.39 -20.30
CA HIS A 222 57.00 -26.10 -20.96
C HIS A 222 56.51 -26.86 -22.20
#